data_AF-A0A534DV33-F1
#
_entry.id   AF-A0A534DV33-F1
#
_cell.length_a   1.000
_cell.length_b   1.000
_cell.length_c   1.000
_cell.angle_alpha   90.00
_cell.angle_beta   90.00
_cell.angle_gamma   90.00
#
_symmetry.space_group_name_H-M   'P 1'
#
loop_
_entity.id
_entity.type
_entity.pdbx_description
1 polymer ?
#
loop_
_entity_poly.entity_id
_entity_poly.type
_entity_poly.pdbx_seq_one_letter_code
_entity_poly.pdbx_strand_id
1 'polypeptide(L)' 'LGGPGSVDWATGAVGYPGVGTQFLIQLKAVCLVFAWTAVVAYVALRIVKLLVGLRVAEEEEREGLDITSHGERAYDL' A
#
# COMPACT_ATOMS: atom_id res chain seq x y z
N LEU A 1 10.54 -1.94 -17.00
CA LEU A 1 9.26 -2.57 -16.62
C LEU A 1 8.64 -3.20 -17.86
N GLY A 2 9.15 -4.38 -18.22
CA GLY A 2 8.64 -5.21 -19.30
C GLY A 2 9.12 -6.60 -18.92
N GLY A 3 8.33 -7.28 -18.07
CA GLY A 3 8.67 -8.66 -17.69
C GLY A 3 8.83 -9.53 -18.95
N PRO A 4 9.46 -10.70 -18.83
CA PRO A 4 9.42 -11.67 -19.92
C PRO A 4 7.95 -11.82 -20.34
N GLY A 5 7.68 -11.91 -21.64
CA GLY A 5 6.32 -11.97 -22.18
C GLY A 5 5.55 -13.20 -21.67
N SER A 6 4.70 -13.81 -22.50
CA SER A 6 4.09 -15.07 -22.09
C SER A 6 5.20 -16.13 -21.94
N VAL A 7 5.50 -16.54 -20.71
CA VAL A 7 6.45 -17.62 -20.43
C VAL A 7 5.69 -18.94 -20.41
N ASP A 8 6.12 -19.88 -21.23
CA ASP A 8 5.74 -21.27 -21.07
C ASP A 8 6.56 -21.87 -19.92
N TRP A 9 5.91 -22.12 -18.79
CA TRP A 9 6.55 -22.65 -17.59
C TRP A 9 6.97 -24.13 -17.71
N ALA A 10 6.53 -24.84 -18.75
CA ALA A 10 6.97 -26.21 -19.02
C ALA A 10 8.25 -26.27 -19.87
N THR A 11 8.42 -25.35 -20.81
CA THR A 11 9.57 -25.34 -21.75
C THR A 11 10.58 -24.22 -21.50
N GLY A 12 10.22 -23.24 -20.67
CA GLY A 12 11.01 -22.02 -20.46
C GLY A 12 10.99 -21.06 -21.66
N ALA A 13 10.19 -21.35 -22.69
CA ALA A 13 10.08 -20.49 -23.87
C ALA A 13 9.38 -19.18 -23.51
N VAL A 14 9.93 -18.06 -24.00
CA VAL A 14 9.33 -16.72 -23.81
C VAL A 14 8.75 -16.25 -25.14
N GLY A 15 7.42 -16.10 -25.17
CA GLY A 15 6.69 -15.57 -26.31
C GLY A 15 6.26 -14.12 -26.11
N TYR A 16 6.03 -13.39 -27.20
CA TYR A 16 5.44 -12.05 -27.17
C TYR A 16 4.01 -12.10 -27.71
N PRO A 17 2.98 -11.92 -26.88
CA PRO A 17 1.57 -12.06 -27.28
C PRO A 17 1.00 -10.82 -27.98
N GLY A 18 1.84 -9.82 -28.32
CA GLY A 18 1.42 -8.54 -28.89
C GLY A 18 1.13 -7.46 -27.84
N VAL A 19 1.19 -6.19 -28.27
CA VAL A 19 1.05 -5.00 -27.38
C VAL A 19 -0.28 -5.01 -26.63
N GLY A 20 -1.39 -5.25 -27.33
CA GLY A 20 -2.74 -5.22 -26.74
C GLY A 20 -2.92 -6.26 -25.64
N THR A 21 -2.50 -7.50 -25.90
CA THR A 21 -2.56 -8.59 -24.92
C THR A 21 -1.65 -8.32 -23.72
N GLN A 22 -0.41 -7.85 -23.98
CA GLN A 22 0.54 -7.51 -22.92
C GLN A 22 0.03 -6.38 -22.03
N PHE A 23 -0.61 -5.36 -22.60
CA PHE A 23 -1.21 -4.26 -21.85
C PHE A 23 -2.29 -4.75 -20.87
N LEU A 24 -3.19 -5.62 -21.33
CA LEU A 24 -4.25 -6.19 -20.48
C LEU A 24 -3.69 -7.07 -19.36
N ILE A 25 -2.62 -7.82 -19.61
CA ILE A 25 -1.95 -8.62 -18.58
C ILE A 25 -1.38 -7.73 -17.48
N GLN A 26 -0.67 -6.66 -17.86
CA GLN A 26 -0.07 -5.73 -16.89
C GLN A 26 -1.14 -4.96 -16.11
N LEU A 27 -2.22 -4.54 -16.78
CA LEU A 27 -3.34 -3.87 -16.12
C LEU A 27 -3.96 -4.76 -15.03
N LYS A 28 -4.21 -6.05 -15.34
CA LYS A 28 -4.71 -7.02 -14.36
C LYS A 28 -3.75 -7.19 -13.17
N ALA A 29 -2.45 -7.26 -13.44
CA ALA A 29 -1.44 -7.37 -12.39
C ALA A 29 -1.46 -6.17 -11.43
N VAL A 30 -1.55 -4.94 -11.96
CA VAL A 30 -1.66 -3.72 -11.15
C VAL A 30 -2.95 -3.71 -10.33
N CYS A 31 -4.09 -4.03 -10.94
CA CYS A 31 -5.37 -4.09 -10.24
C CYS A 31 -5.36 -5.15 -9.13
N LEU A 32 -4.73 -6.30 -9.36
CA LEU A 32 -4.58 -7.35 -8.36
C LEU A 32 -3.76 -6.87 -7.16
N VAL A 33 -2.59 -6.28 -7.41
CA VAL A 33 -1.74 -5.76 -6.32
C VAL A 33 -2.46 -4.66 -5.56
N PHE A 34 -3.13 -3.74 -6.24
CA PHE A 34 -3.91 -2.68 -5.60
C PHE A 34 -5.02 -3.24 -4.71
N ALA A 35 -5.81 -4.19 -5.22
CA ALA A 35 -6.87 -4.80 -4.44
C ALA A 35 -6.32 -5.55 -3.22
N TRP A 36 -5.24 -6.32 -3.40
CA TRP A 36 -4.60 -7.06 -2.33
C TRP A 36 -4.08 -6.14 -1.23
N THR A 37 -3.28 -5.12 -1.59
CA THR A 37 -2.70 -4.21 -0.62
C THR A 37 -3.77 -3.38 0.08
N ALA A 38 -4.80 -2.94 -0.63
CA ALA A 38 -5.92 -2.19 -0.05
C ALA A 38 -6.68 -3.04 0.99
N VAL A 39 -7.02 -4.29 0.67
CA VAL A 39 -7.75 -5.18 1.60
C VAL A 39 -6.89 -5.52 2.81
N VAL A 40 -5.64 -5.92 2.59
CA VAL A 40 -4.73 -6.29 3.69
C VAL A 40 -4.47 -5.10 4.61
N ALA A 41 -4.18 -3.92 4.04
CA ALA A 41 -4.00 -2.70 4.83
C ALA A 41 -5.28 -2.33 5.59
N TYR A 42 -6.44 -2.40 4.94
CA TYR A 42 -7.73 -2.12 5.59
C TYR A 42 -7.97 -3.02 6.80
N VAL A 43 -7.78 -4.34 6.65
CA VAL A 43 -7.96 -5.30 7.74
C VAL A 43 -6.96 -5.03 8.87
N ALA A 44 -5.68 -4.84 8.55
CA ALA A 44 -4.65 -4.57 9.55
C ALA A 44 -4.94 -3.29 10.34
N LEU A 45 -5.25 -2.18 9.64
CA LEU A 45 -5.60 -0.91 10.27
C LEU A 45 -6.87 -1.01 11.12
N ARG A 46 -7.85 -1.81 10.70
CA ARG A 46 -9.08 -2.01 11.47
C ARG A 46 -8.83 -2.80 12.75
N ILE A 47 -7.97 -3.82 12.72
CA ILE A 47 -7.55 -4.57 13.91
C ILE A 47 -6.84 -3.63 14.89
N VAL A 48 -5.83 -2.87 14.42
CA VAL A 48 -5.10 -1.91 15.27
C VAL A 48 -6.04 -0.89 15.90
N LYS A 49 -6.99 -0.35 15.11
CA LYS A 49 -8.00 0.60 15.60
C LYS A 49 -8.87 0.02 16.72
N LEU A 50 -9.18 -1.28 16.69
CA LEU A 50 -10.01 -1.93 17.72
C LEU A 50 -9.21 -2.29 18.99
N LEU A 51 -7.92 -2.59 18.85
CA LEU A 51 -7.09 -3.06 19.97
C LEU A 51 -6.43 -1.93 20.76
N VAL A 52 -5.84 -0.96 20.06
CA VAL A 52 -4.97 0.06 20.68
C VAL A 52 -5.47 1.48 20.40
N GLY A 53 -6.22 1.67 19.31
CA GLY A 53 -6.56 2.99 18.81
C GLY A 53 -5.48 3.48 17.83
N LEU A 54 -5.91 3.96 16.67
CA LEU A 54 -5.00 4.35 15.57
C LEU A 54 -4.70 5.86 15.53
N ARG A 55 -5.55 6.68 16.14
CA ARG A 55 -5.51 8.14 16.07
C ARG A 55 -5.64 8.69 17.49
N VAL A 56 -4.83 9.69 17.82
CA VAL A 56 -4.89 10.46 19.08
C VAL A 56 -6.19 11.28 19.15
N ALA A 57 -6.52 11.80 20.33
CA ALA A 57 -7.71 12.62 20.53
C ALA A 57 -7.64 13.93 19.72
N GLU A 58 -8.78 14.51 19.34
CA GLU A 58 -8.82 15.72 18.51
C GLU A 58 -8.16 16.92 19.20
N GLU A 59 -8.34 17.05 20.51
CA GLU A 59 -7.65 18.04 21.35
C GLU A 59 -6.13 17.86 21.31
N GLU A 60 -5.63 16.62 21.38
CA GLU A 60 -4.20 16.31 21.35
C GLU A 60 -3.57 16.58 19.96
N GLU A 61 -4.32 16.33 18.89
CA GLU A 61 -3.90 16.70 17.52
C GLU A 61 -3.82 18.22 17.34
N ARG A 62 -4.71 18.96 18.01
CA ARG A 62 -4.83 20.42 17.87
C ARG A 62 -3.77 21.17 18.67
N GLU A 63 -3.40 20.64 19.83
CA GLU A 63 -2.33 21.15 20.68
C GLU A 63 -0.93 20.75 20.16
N GLY A 64 -0.86 19.64 19.42
CA GLY A 64 0.32 19.17 18.70
C GLY A 64 1.01 18.00 19.40
N LEU A 65 1.32 16.93 18.65
CA LEU A 65 1.91 15.70 19.21
C LEU A 65 3.28 15.90 19.86
N ASP A 66 4.03 16.92 19.46
CA ASP A 66 5.30 17.25 20.10
C ASP A 66 5.05 17.60 21.57
N ILE A 67 4.02 18.40 21.86
CA ILE A 67 3.65 18.79 23.21
C ILE A 67 2.91 17.66 23.92
N THR A 68 1.92 17.04 23.27
CA THR A 68 0.98 16.11 23.92
C THR A 68 1.51 14.69 24.07
N SER A 69 2.36 14.22 23.14
CA SER A 69 2.93 12.87 23.17
C SER A 69 4.42 12.83 23.55
N HIS A 70 5.18 13.91 23.30
CA HIS A 70 6.63 13.95 23.56
C HIS A 70 7.03 14.96 24.64
N GLY A 71 6.15 15.88 25.05
CA GLY A 71 6.43 16.90 26.06
C GLY A 71 7.43 17.97 25.62
N GLU A 72 7.67 18.09 24.32
CA GLU A 72 8.67 18.98 23.73
C GLU A 72 7.99 20.04 22.86
N ARG A 73 8.54 21.27 22.85
CA ARG A 73 8.19 22.29 21.85
C ARG A 73 9.29 22.31 20.81
N ALA A 74 8.95 22.04 19.54
CA ALA A 74 9.93 22.03 18.45
C ALA A 74 10.63 23.39 18.25
N TYR A 75 9.95 24.49 18.61
CA TYR A 75 10.51 25.84 18.57
C TYR A 75 10.00 26.66 19.76
N ASP A 76 10.92 27.16 20.58
CA ASP A 76 10.67 28.29 21.49
C ASP A 76 11.09 29.57 20.74
N LEU A 77 10.10 30.40 20.37
CA LEU A 77 10.30 31.78 19.93
C LEU A 77 10.04 32.75 21.09
#